data_AF-A0A967GWH3-F1
#
_entry.id   AF-A0A967GWH3-F1
#
_cell.length_a   1.000
_cell.length_b   1.000
_cell.length_c   1.000
_cell.angle_alpha   90.00
_cell.angle_beta   90.00
_cell.angle_gamma   90.00
#
_symmetry.space_group_name_H-M   'P 1'
#
loop_
_entity.id
_entity.type
_entity.pdbx_description
1 polymer ?
#
loop_
_entity_poly.entity_id
_entity_poly.type
_entity_poly.pdbx_seq_one_letter_code
_entity_poly.pdbx_strand_id
1 'polypeptide(L)' 'MPPPSPAYLIDLATVRANCGVLADLKRQSGCRIVHALKAFALPQVFPLLREALDGCCASGLWEAELAHEFFGGDL' A
#
# COMPACT_ATOMS: atom_id res chain seq x y z
N MET A 1 0.86 -24.54 8.04
CA MET A 1 -0.53 -24.77 8.49
C MET A 1 -1.27 -23.45 8.31
N PRO A 2 -2.42 -23.41 7.62
CA PRO A 2 -3.20 -22.18 7.54
C PRO A 2 -3.61 -21.74 8.96
N PRO A 3 -3.70 -20.43 9.25
CA PRO A 3 -4.16 -19.95 10.54
C PRO A 3 -5.57 -20.49 10.84
N PRO A 4 -5.91 -20.72 12.12
CA PRO A 4 -7.25 -21.15 12.49
C PRO A 4 -8.29 -20.09 12.08
N SER A 5 -9.45 -20.55 11.58
CA SER A 5 -10.52 -19.66 11.13
C SER A 5 -11.31 -19.05 12.30
N PRO A 6 -11.75 -17.77 12.21
CA PRO A 6 -11.62 -16.88 11.04
C PRO A 6 -10.29 -16.12 10.99
N ALA A 7 -9.75 -15.94 9.79
CA ALA A 7 -8.55 -15.15 9.54
C ALA A 7 -8.63 -14.43 8.18
N TYR A 8 -8.06 -13.23 8.10
CA TYR A 8 -7.82 -12.56 6.82
C TYR A 8 -6.49 -13.05 6.25
N LEU A 9 -6.52 -13.55 5.01
CA LEU A 9 -5.33 -14.01 4.29
C LEU A 9 -5.01 -13.00 3.19
N ILE A 10 -3.78 -12.48 3.23
CA ILE A 10 -3.27 -11.57 2.19
C ILE A 10 -2.27 -12.37 1.35
N ASP A 11 -2.60 -12.58 0.08
CA ASP A 11 -1.67 -13.17 -0.87
C ASP A 11 -0.74 -12.10 -1.45
N LEU A 12 0.52 -12.15 -1.04
CA LEU A 12 1.54 -11.20 -1.49
C LEU A 12 1.86 -11.31 -2.98
N ALA A 13 1.65 -12.47 -3.62
CA ALA A 13 1.84 -12.61 -5.06
C ALA A 13 0.79 -11.79 -5.82
N THR A 14 -0.47 -11.87 -5.39
CA THR A 14 -1.56 -11.04 -5.93
C THR A 14 -1.31 -9.54 -5.70
N VAL A 15 -0.86 -9.14 -4.50
CA VAL A 15 -0.51 -7.73 -4.23
C VAL A 15 0.63 -7.27 -5.15
N ARG A 16 1.67 -8.09 -5.38
CA ARG A 16 2.78 -7.77 -6.26
C ARG A 16 2.34 -7.60 -7.73
N ALA A 17 1.42 -8.45 -8.20
CA ALA A 17 0.85 -8.31 -9.53
C ALA A 17 0.12 -6.96 -9.69
N ASN A 18 -0.66 -6.55 -8.68
CA ASN A 18 -1.33 -5.24 -8.67
C ASN A 18 -0.32 -4.08 -8.68
N CYS A 19 0.76 -4.18 -7.88
CA CYS A 19 1.84 -3.19 -7.93
C CYS A 19 2.45 -3.06 -9.34
N GLY A 20 2.59 -4.17 -10.08
CA GLY A 20 3.05 -4.16 -11.47
C GLY A 20 2.15 -3.34 -12.38
N VAL A 21 0.82 -3.52 -12.27
CA VAL A 21 -0.16 -2.73 -13.03
C VAL A 21 -0.05 -1.23 -12.71
N LEU A 22 0.09 -0.88 -11.43
CA LEU A 22 0.19 0.52 -11.00
C LEU A 22 1.51 1.15 -11.45
N ALA A 23 2.62 0.41 -11.40
CA ALA A 23 3.92 0.87 -11.91
C ALA A 23 3.88 1.10 -13.43
N ASP A 24 3.22 0.21 -14.18
CA ASP A 24 3.03 0.35 -15.62
C ASP A 24 2.16 1.57 -15.97
N LEU A 25 1.08 1.80 -15.23
CA LEU A 25 0.24 3.00 -15.37
C LEU A 25 1.05 4.27 -15.09
N LYS A 26 1.85 4.27 -14.02
CA LYS A 26 2.70 5.39 -13.65
C LYS A 26 3.70 5.73 -14.76
N ARG A 27 4.35 4.70 -15.33
CA ARG A 27 5.29 4.85 -16.45
C ARG A 27 4.64 5.43 -17.70
N GLN A 28 3.41 5.00 -18.02
CA GLN A 28 2.71 5.44 -19.23
C GLN A 28 2.12 6.85 -19.13
N SER A 29 1.61 7.21 -17.95
CA SER A 29 0.90 8.48 -17.74
C SER A 29 1.77 9.59 -17.16
N GLY A 30 2.87 9.25 -16.47
CA GLY A 30 3.68 10.19 -15.71
C GLY A 30 3.00 10.77 -14.46
N CYS A 31 1.83 10.23 -14.06
CA CYS A 31 1.15 10.68 -12.86
C CYS A 31 1.88 10.22 -11.59
N ARG A 32 1.45 10.75 -10.44
CA ARG A 32 1.78 10.18 -9.13
C ARG A 32 0.59 9.34 -8.63
N ILE A 33 0.86 8.22 -7.98
CA ILE A 33 -0.14 7.36 -7.37
C ILE A 33 0.11 7.29 -5.88
N VAL A 34 -0.88 7.71 -5.09
CA VAL A 34 -0.82 7.71 -3.62
C VAL A 34 -1.77 6.67 -3.03
N HIS A 35 -1.36 6.07 -1.93
CA HIS A 35 -2.10 5.02 -1.23
C HIS A 35 -3.16 5.60 -0.29
N ALA A 36 -4.44 5.29 -0.50
CA ALA A 36 -5.50 5.75 0.39
C ALA A 36 -5.63 4.85 1.63
N LEU A 37 -5.14 5.32 2.78
CA LEU A 37 -5.04 4.49 3.99
C LEU A 37 -6.39 4.04 4.56
N LYS A 38 -7.44 4.83 4.36
CA LYS A 38 -8.82 4.50 4.78
C LYS A 38 -9.32 3.15 4.27
N ALA A 39 -8.78 2.65 3.16
CA ALA A 39 -9.21 1.40 2.52
C ALA A 39 -8.33 0.20 2.91
N PHE A 40 -7.04 0.42 3.14
CA PHE A 40 -6.08 -0.64 3.40
C PHE A 40 -4.90 -0.11 4.22
N ALA A 41 -4.75 -0.57 5.46
CA ALA A 41 -3.77 -0.03 6.41
C ALA A 41 -3.03 -1.15 7.16
N LEU A 42 -2.39 -2.07 6.43
CA LEU A 42 -1.58 -3.17 6.97
C LEU A 42 -0.07 -2.88 6.80
N PRO A 43 0.63 -2.37 7.83
CA PRO A 43 2.05 -2.00 7.76
C PRO A 43 2.97 -3.07 7.19
N GLN A 44 2.67 -4.35 7.45
CA GLN A 44 3.47 -5.48 6.99
C GLN A 44 3.52 -5.58 5.45
N VAL A 45 2.55 -5.01 4.75
CA VAL A 45 2.45 -5.04 3.29
C VAL A 45 3.00 -3.74 2.65
N PHE A 46 3.13 -2.67 3.42
CA PHE A 46 3.60 -1.36 2.91
C PHE A 46 4.96 -1.40 2.21
N PRO A 47 5.97 -2.20 2.65
CA PRO A 47 7.23 -2.33 1.93
C PRO A 47 7.08 -2.77 0.47
N LEU A 48 6.06 -3.57 0.15
CA LEU A 48 5.75 -4.00 -1.20
C LEU A 48 4.98 -2.93 -1.98
N LEU A 49 4.07 -2.21 -1.33
CA LEU A 49 3.28 -1.14 -1.96
C LEU A 49 4.16 0.05 -2.37
N ARG A 50 5.12 0.45 -1.52
CA ARG A 50 6.04 1.56 -1.81
C ARG A 50 6.99 1.29 -2.99
N GLU A 51 7.08 0.04 -3.47
CA GLU A 51 7.81 -0.27 -4.72
C GLU A 51 7.11 0.36 -5.95
N ALA A 52 5.79 0.57 -5.88
CA ALA A 52 4.99 1.11 -6.98
C ALA A 52 4.38 2.49 -6.69
N LEU A 53 4.05 2.78 -5.42
CA LEU A 53 3.34 3.99 -5.01
C LEU A 53 4.28 5.11 -4.53
N ASP A 54 3.84 6.36 -4.64
CA ASP A 54 4.66 7.55 -4.39
C ASP A 54 4.44 8.19 -3.01
N GLY A 55 3.59 7.60 -2.17
CA GLY A 55 3.20 8.14 -0.87
C GLY A 55 1.83 7.65 -0.41
N CYS A 56 1.28 8.30 0.62
CA CYS A 56 -0.03 7.98 1.21
C CYS A 56 -0.94 9.21 1.25
N CYS A 57 -2.24 9.01 1.02
CA CYS A 57 -3.27 9.95 1.41
C CYS A 57 -3.83 9.53 2.78
N ALA A 58 -3.69 10.43 3.76
CA ALA A 58 -4.27 10.30 5.09
C ALA A 58 -5.52 11.19 5.22
N SER A 59 -6.53 10.69 5.92
CA SER A 59 -7.80 11.37 6.21
C SER A 59 -7.96 11.79 7.68
N GLY A 60 -6.92 11.58 8.50
CA GLY A 60 -6.85 12.01 9.89
C GLY A 60 -5.45 11.82 10.47
N LEU A 61 -5.26 12.29 11.70
CA LEU A 61 -3.95 12.28 12.39
C LEU A 61 -3.33 10.88 12.46
N TRP A 62 -4.11 9.88 12.87
CA TRP A 62 -3.61 8.50 13.03
C TRP A 62 -3.18 7.85 11.72
N GLU A 63 -3.86 8.15 10.61
CA GLU A 63 -3.43 7.66 9.29
C GLU A 63 -2.13 8.36 8.85
N ALA A 64 -1.98 9.65 9.15
CA ALA A 64 -0.75 10.38 8.85
C ALA A 64 0.44 9.85 9.67
N GLU A 65 0.24 9.58 10.96
CA GLU A 65 1.26 8.94 11.82
C GLU A 65 1.63 7.54 11.31
N LEU A 66 0.63 6.71 10.95
CA LEU A 66 0.86 5.39 10.38
C LEU A 66 1.67 5.45 9.07
N ALA A 67 1.33 6.38 8.17
CA ALA A 67 2.07 6.59 6.91
C ALA A 67 3.53 7.00 7.20
N HIS A 68 3.71 7.94 8.14
CA HIS A 68 5.01 8.45 8.52
C HIS A 68 5.92 7.34 9.10
N GLU A 69 5.38 6.51 9.99
CA GLU A 69 6.15 5.47 10.68
C GLU A 69 6.44 4.25 9.77
N PHE A 70 5.47 3.82 8.97
CA PHE A 70 5.55 2.50 8.30
C PHE A 70 5.65 2.54 6.77
N PHE A 71 5.17 3.58 6.10
CA PHE A 71 5.19 3.63 4.63
C PHE A 71 6.43 4.39 4.10
N GLY A 72 6.66 5.60 4.63
CA GLY A 72 7.65 6.55 4.11
C GLY A 72 7.20 7.27 2.82
N GLY A 73 8.02 8.17 2.28
CA GLY A 73 7.64 8.98 1.11
C GLY A 73 6.82 10.23 1.47
N ASP A 74 6.30 10.92 0.45
CA ASP A 74 5.53 12.15 0.65
C ASP A 74 4.12 11.85 1.21
N LEU A 75 3.63 12.76 2.05
CA LEU A 75 2.22 12.87 2.44
C LEU A 75 1.50 13.90 1.56
#